data_AF-A0AAN8CFG8-F1
#
_entry.id   AF-A0AAN8CFG8-F1
#
_cell.length_a   1.000
_cell.length_b   1.000
_cell.length_c   1.000
_cell.angle_alpha   90.00
_cell.angle_beta   90.00
_cell.angle_gamma   90.00
#
_symmetry.space_group_name_H-M   'P 1'
#
loop_
_entity.id
_entity.type
_entity.pdbx_description
1 polymer ?
#
loop_
_entity_poly.entity_id
_entity_poly.type
_entity_poly.pdbx_seq_one_letter_code
_entity_poly.pdbx_strand_id
1 'polypeptide(L)'
;MHASLRKGDWWSSLPSSTTSKHVEVWKQALSVILSDEPLHRNSEVRNLLLVLQYMYNANRRTAEPQQMPESKFCLLMNKEFLLQDLQLWHSRSQSKKNTEPLILCSFPSVMDLDSKKYVFDRNAEYTKNEAQPPFFWESFWEFGLPMPQDVVF
;
A
#
# COMPACT_ATOMS: atom_id res chain seq x y z
N MET A 1 -22.06 34.46 18.88
CA MET A 1 -21.74 33.56 17.74
C MET A 1 -20.32 33.05 17.93
N HIS A 2 -20.15 31.85 18.47
CA HIS A 2 -18.84 31.19 18.58
C HIS A 2 -18.59 30.42 17.29
N ALA A 3 -17.56 30.81 16.53
CA ALA A 3 -17.06 30.02 15.42
C ALA A 3 -16.35 28.78 15.99
N SER A 4 -17.02 27.63 15.95
CA SER A 4 -16.37 26.34 16.14
C SER A 4 -15.40 26.12 14.99
N LEU A 5 -14.11 26.35 15.21
CA LEU A 5 -13.03 25.94 14.31
C LEU A 5 -13.14 24.42 14.12
N ARG A 6 -13.64 23.98 12.97
CA ARG A 6 -13.61 22.57 12.59
C ARG A 6 -12.14 22.18 12.48
N LYS A 7 -11.77 21.07 13.12
CA LYS A 7 -10.43 20.46 13.13
C LYS A 7 -9.92 20.01 11.74
N GLY A 8 -10.50 20.52 10.65
CA GLY A 8 -10.22 20.22 9.25
C GLY A 8 -10.01 21.45 8.34
N ASP A 9 -10.09 22.68 8.84
CA ASP A 9 -10.00 23.89 8.00
C ASP A 9 -8.55 24.39 7.78
N TRP A 10 -7.55 23.74 8.38
CA TRP A 10 -6.16 24.20 8.23
C TRP A 10 -5.64 24.06 6.80
N TRP A 11 -6.04 22.99 6.08
CA TRP A 11 -5.58 22.73 4.73
C TRP A 11 -6.14 23.74 3.72
N SER A 12 -7.45 24.02 3.80
CA SER A 12 -8.13 24.99 2.93
C SER A 12 -7.78 26.45 3.24
N SER A 13 -7.28 26.73 4.45
CA SER A 13 -6.81 28.06 4.84
C SER A 13 -5.42 28.40 4.29
N LEU A 14 -4.65 27.41 3.82
CA LEU A 14 -3.31 27.62 3.30
C LEU A 14 -3.32 27.98 1.81
N PRO A 15 -2.43 28.87 1.35
CA PRO A 15 -2.24 29.08 -0.08
C PRO A 15 -1.82 27.79 -0.79
N SER A 16 -2.27 27.59 -2.03
CA SER A 16 -1.93 26.41 -2.85
C SER A 16 -0.41 26.19 -3.00
N SER A 17 0.37 27.27 -3.03
CA SER A 17 1.84 27.20 -3.04
C SER A 17 2.42 26.62 -1.75
N THR A 18 1.76 26.81 -0.61
CA THR A 18 2.20 26.33 0.71
C THR A 18 1.82 24.86 0.90
N THR A 19 0.58 24.48 0.56
CA THR A 19 0.15 23.07 0.61
C THR A 19 0.99 22.19 -0.32
N SER A 20 1.30 22.68 -1.53
CA SER A 20 2.19 22.00 -2.47
C SER A 20 3.60 21.80 -1.89
N LYS A 21 4.19 22.84 -1.28
CA LYS A 21 5.51 22.74 -0.62
C LYS A 21 5.51 21.73 0.52
N HIS A 22 4.44 21.68 1.32
CA HIS A 22 4.34 20.70 2.39
C HIS A 22 4.33 19.28 1.84
N VAL A 23 3.52 18.98 0.82
CA VAL A 23 3.49 17.65 0.20
C VAL A 23 4.86 17.26 -0.34
N GLU A 24 5.55 18.16 -1.03
CA GLU A 24 6.89 17.88 -1.56
C GLU A 24 7.92 17.61 -0.45
N VAL A 25 7.90 18.35 0.66
CA VAL A 25 8.81 18.10 1.80
C VAL A 25 8.59 16.71 2.39
N TRP A 26 7.34 16.32 2.60
CA TRP A 26 7.02 15.01 3.16
C TRP A 26 7.33 13.87 2.19
N LYS A 27 7.11 14.06 0.89
CA LYS A 27 7.51 13.10 -0.16
C LYS A 27 9.02 12.96 -0.23
N GLN A 28 9.76 14.06 -0.16
CA GLN A 28 11.22 14.04 -0.18
C GLN A 28 11.78 13.30 1.04
N ALA A 29 11.27 13.60 2.23
CA ALA A 29 11.67 12.91 3.46
C ALA A 29 11.42 11.40 3.36
N LEU A 30 10.25 11.02 2.85
CA LEU A 30 9.91 9.62 2.65
C LEU A 30 10.81 8.95 1.59
N SER A 31 11.09 9.65 0.49
CA SER A 31 11.98 9.14 -0.56
C SER A 31 13.40 8.90 -0.04
N VAL A 32 13.92 9.76 0.83
CA VAL A 32 15.24 9.59 1.46
C VAL A 32 15.25 8.36 2.36
N ILE A 33 14.24 8.19 3.22
CA ILE A 33 14.20 7.05 4.15
C ILE A 33 13.97 5.74 3.41
N LEU A 34 13.19 5.74 2.33
CA LEU A 34 13.00 4.57 1.48
C LEU A 34 14.22 4.23 0.62
N SER A 35 15.16 5.17 0.44
CA SER A 35 16.40 4.96 -0.32
C SER A 35 17.56 4.40 0.51
N ASP A 36 17.46 4.45 1.83
CA ASP A 36 18.45 3.87 2.74
C ASP A 36 18.24 2.33 2.85
N GLU A 37 19.34 1.58 2.95
CA GLU A 37 19.44 0.10 2.84
C GLU A 37 18.50 -0.69 3.80
N PRO A 38 18.32 -2.01 3.58
CA PRO A 38 16.99 -2.58 3.42
C PRO A 38 16.14 -2.51 4.70
N LEU A 39 15.02 -1.80 4.58
CA LEU A 39 13.82 -1.99 5.40
C LEU A 39 13.92 -1.48 6.85
N HIS A 40 14.15 -0.18 7.00
CA HIS A 40 13.58 0.54 8.15
C HIS A 40 12.05 0.60 8.00
N ARG A 41 11.38 -0.56 8.06
CA ARG A 41 9.91 -0.72 8.11
C ARG A 41 9.38 -0.35 9.50
N ASN A 42 9.91 0.74 10.04
CA ASN A 42 9.70 1.19 11.40
C ASN A 42 8.49 2.12 11.47
N SER A 43 8.05 2.43 12.69
CA SER A 43 6.99 3.39 12.97
C SER A 43 7.21 4.77 12.32
N GLU A 44 8.46 5.15 12.07
CA GLU A 44 8.84 6.41 11.41
C GLU A 44 8.29 6.53 10.00
N VAL A 45 8.57 5.54 9.13
CA VAL A 45 8.05 5.52 7.76
C VAL A 45 6.51 5.49 7.78
N ARG A 46 5.93 4.81 8.78
CA ARG A 46 4.47 4.71 8.90
C ARG A 46 3.87 6.05 9.23
N ASN A 47 4.49 6.79 10.14
CA ASN A 47 4.07 8.13 10.51
C ASN A 47 4.14 9.07 9.31
N LEU A 48 5.19 8.97 8.47
CA LEU A 48 5.29 9.76 7.25
C LEU A 48 4.19 9.43 6.23
N LEU A 49 3.90 8.14 6.02
CA LEU A 49 2.80 7.71 5.16
C LEU A 49 1.44 8.18 5.68
N LEU A 50 1.20 8.10 6.99
CA LEU A 50 -0.02 8.59 7.62
C LEU A 50 -0.16 10.10 7.47
N VAL A 51 0.93 10.86 7.58
CA VAL A 51 0.94 12.31 7.35
C VAL A 51 0.59 12.62 5.89
N LEU A 52 1.19 11.92 4.92
CA LEU A 52 0.83 12.07 3.50
C LEU A 52 -0.63 11.70 3.22
N GLN A 53 -1.13 10.61 3.81
CA GLN A 53 -2.52 10.19 3.69
C GLN A 53 -3.48 11.21 4.31
N TYR A 54 -3.11 11.79 5.45
CA TYR A 54 -3.90 12.85 6.10
C TYR A 54 -3.99 14.09 5.20
N MET A 55 -2.88 14.51 4.60
CA MET A 55 -2.87 15.63 3.64
C MET A 55 -3.69 15.32 2.39
N TYR A 56 -3.58 14.11 1.84
CA TYR A 56 -4.42 13.66 0.71
C TYR A 56 -5.91 13.72 1.05
N ASN A 57 -6.30 13.21 2.22
CA ASN A 57 -7.69 13.25 2.68
C ASN A 57 -8.19 14.68 2.93
N ALA A 58 -7.35 15.56 3.44
CA ALA A 58 -7.68 16.98 3.60
C ALA A 58 -7.86 17.67 2.24
N ASN A 59 -6.97 17.39 1.28
CA ASN A 59 -7.07 17.90 -0.08
C ASN A 59 -8.34 17.43 -0.79
N ARG A 60 -8.71 16.15 -0.65
CA ARG A 60 -9.96 15.62 -1.22
C ARG A 60 -11.23 16.25 -0.68
N ARG A 61 -11.18 16.82 0.51
CA ARG A 61 -12.31 17.55 1.13
C ARG A 61 -12.36 19.02 0.70
N THR A 62 -11.31 19.51 0.04
CA THR A 62 -11.24 20.88 -0.47
C THR A 62 -12.08 20.98 -1.74
N ALA A 63 -12.84 22.07 -1.87
CA ALA A 63 -13.62 22.33 -3.07
C ALA A 63 -12.72 22.76 -4.24
N GLU A 64 -13.11 22.38 -5.46
CA GLU A 64 -12.55 22.95 -6.68
C GLU A 64 -12.76 24.48 -6.70
N PRO A 65 -11.78 25.30 -7.14
CA PRO A 65 -10.54 24.96 -7.86
C PRO A 65 -9.27 24.85 -6.98
N GLN A 66 -9.42 24.85 -5.64
CA GLN A 66 -8.27 24.85 -4.71
C GLN A 66 -7.69 23.44 -4.48
N GLN A 67 -8.36 22.40 -4.98
CA GLN A 67 -7.94 21.02 -4.86
C GLN A 67 -6.69 20.74 -5.71
N MET A 68 -5.66 20.19 -5.08
CA MET A 68 -4.45 19.77 -5.78
C MET A 68 -4.68 18.44 -6.51
N PRO A 69 -4.09 18.24 -7.71
CA PRO A 69 -4.18 16.96 -8.41
C PRO A 69 -3.66 15.80 -7.57
N GLU A 70 -4.35 14.65 -7.60
CA GLU A 70 -3.95 13.47 -6.83
C GLU A 70 -2.53 12.98 -7.14
N SER A 71 -2.10 13.14 -8.39
CA SER A 71 -0.75 12.77 -8.84
C SER A 71 0.36 13.47 -8.06
N LYS A 72 0.08 14.61 -7.41
CA LYS A 72 1.04 15.31 -6.55
C LYS A 72 1.37 14.55 -5.28
N PHE A 73 0.47 13.68 -4.80
CA PHE A 73 0.66 12.87 -3.61
C PHE A 73 1.38 11.54 -3.89
N CYS A 74 1.48 11.15 -5.16
CA CYS A 74 2.08 9.88 -5.55
C CYS A 74 3.61 9.90 -5.45
N LEU A 75 4.17 8.78 -5.00
CA LEU A 75 5.60 8.50 -4.98
C LEU A 75 5.97 7.63 -6.18
N LEU A 76 7.12 7.90 -6.76
CA LEU A 76 7.73 6.99 -7.73
C LEU A 76 8.46 5.89 -6.95
N MET A 77 8.01 4.66 -7.12
CA MET A 77 8.56 3.53 -6.37
C MET A 77 9.20 2.51 -7.31
N ASN A 78 10.27 1.89 -6.83
CA ASN A 78 10.91 0.79 -7.55
C ASN A 78 9.99 -0.44 -7.52
N LYS A 79 9.81 -1.10 -8.68
CA LYS A 79 9.03 -2.34 -8.80
C LYS A 79 9.55 -3.47 -7.90
N GLU A 80 10.87 -3.53 -7.71
CA GLU A 80 11.51 -4.51 -6.83
C GLU A 80 11.09 -4.27 -5.36
N PHE A 81 11.07 -3.01 -4.93
CA PHE A 81 10.57 -2.64 -3.61
C PHE A 81 9.09 -3.04 -3.44
N LEU A 82 8.26 -2.77 -4.45
CA LEU A 82 6.83 -3.12 -4.42
C LEU A 82 6.59 -4.62 -4.32
N LEU A 83 7.42 -5.43 -4.99
CA LEU A 83 7.31 -6.88 -4.92
C LEU A 83 7.69 -7.41 -3.52
N GLN A 84 8.78 -6.90 -2.94
CA GLN A 84 9.20 -7.25 -1.58
C GLN A 84 8.19 -6.78 -0.51
N ASP A 85 7.51 -5.66 -0.73
CA ASP A 85 6.44 -5.18 0.13
C ASP A 85 5.17 -6.05 0.02
N LEU A 86 4.82 -6.46 -1.20
CA LEU A 86 3.69 -7.36 -1.45
C LEU A 86 3.91 -8.75 -0.83
N GLN A 87 5.11 -9.32 -0.95
CA GLN A 87 5.46 -10.61 -0.33
C GLN A 87 5.37 -10.55 1.20
N LEU A 88 5.82 -9.44 1.80
CA LEU A 88 5.66 -9.23 3.24
C LEU A 88 4.18 -9.13 3.63
N TRP A 89 3.39 -8.39 2.86
CA TRP A 89 1.95 -8.26 3.11
C TRP A 89 1.22 -9.61 3.05
N HIS A 90 1.54 -10.43 2.05
CA HIS A 90 0.94 -11.74 1.85
C HIS A 90 1.37 -12.75 2.93
N SER A 91 2.66 -12.83 3.27
CA SER A 91 3.12 -13.69 4.38
C SER A 91 2.46 -13.31 5.72
N ARG A 92 2.15 -12.02 5.92
CA ARG A 92 1.45 -11.55 7.11
C ARG A 92 -0.05 -11.88 7.09
N SER A 93 -0.73 -11.76 5.95
CA SER A 93 -2.16 -12.08 5.88
C SER A 93 -2.46 -13.53 6.28
N GLN A 94 -1.48 -14.41 6.10
CA GLN A 94 -1.52 -15.82 6.50
C GLN A 94 -1.07 -16.08 7.97
N SER A 95 -0.38 -15.13 8.62
CA SER A 95 0.14 -15.29 9.98
C SER A 95 -0.64 -14.45 11.01
N LYS A 96 -1.06 -15.05 12.14
CA LYS A 96 -1.77 -14.34 13.24
C LYS A 96 -0.85 -13.46 14.13
N LYS A 97 0.37 -13.14 13.69
CA LYS A 97 1.35 -12.42 14.54
C LYS A 97 1.24 -10.90 14.36
N ASN A 98 1.11 -10.19 15.48
CA ASN A 98 0.91 -8.74 15.59
C ASN A 98 2.21 -7.93 15.68
N THR A 99 3.28 -8.33 15.01
CA THR A 99 4.46 -7.46 14.87
C THR A 99 4.26 -6.53 13.68
N GLU A 100 4.41 -5.23 13.91
CA GLU A 100 4.26 -4.18 12.90
C GLU A 100 5.58 -3.95 12.16
N PRO A 101 5.67 -4.40 10.91
CA PRO A 101 6.42 -3.66 9.91
C PRO A 101 5.45 -2.91 9.00
N LEU A 102 5.92 -1.76 8.55
CA LEU A 102 5.32 -0.95 7.50
C LEU A 102 4.99 -1.77 6.24
N ILE A 103 3.77 -1.60 5.71
CA ILE A 103 3.37 -2.16 4.42
C ILE A 103 2.88 -1.00 3.56
N LEU A 104 3.66 -0.60 2.58
CA LEU A 104 3.35 0.48 1.66
C LEU A 104 2.13 0.17 0.79
N CYS A 105 1.91 -1.11 0.45
CA CYS A 105 0.69 -1.59 -0.20
C CYS A 105 -0.60 -1.30 0.60
N SER A 106 -0.50 -0.96 1.89
CA SER A 106 -1.65 -0.52 2.70
C SER A 106 -2.01 0.96 2.51
N PHE A 107 -1.20 1.71 1.76
CA PHE A 107 -1.37 3.15 1.51
C PHE A 107 -1.50 3.45 0.01
N PRO A 108 -2.54 2.95 -0.68
CA PRO A 108 -2.70 3.18 -2.11
C PRO A 108 -2.81 4.67 -2.48
N SER A 109 -3.19 5.56 -1.54
CA SER A 109 -3.24 7.01 -1.80
C SER A 109 -1.89 7.62 -2.18
N VAL A 110 -0.76 7.02 -1.77
CA VAL A 110 0.58 7.51 -2.12
C VAL A 110 1.19 6.81 -3.33
N MET A 111 0.45 5.88 -3.96
CA MET A 111 0.93 5.12 -5.11
C MET A 111 0.40 5.73 -6.41
N ASP A 112 1.27 5.86 -7.40
CA ASP A 112 0.85 6.15 -8.77
C ASP A 112 0.05 4.98 -9.37
N LEU A 113 -0.62 5.25 -10.49
CA LEU A 113 -1.51 4.27 -11.12
C LEU A 113 -0.77 3.04 -11.63
N ASP A 114 0.45 3.21 -12.15
CA ASP A 114 1.25 2.11 -12.68
C ASP A 114 1.71 1.20 -11.54
N SER A 115 2.14 1.79 -10.42
CA SER A 115 2.48 1.05 -9.20
C SER A 115 1.28 0.29 -8.62
N LYS A 116 0.09 0.92 -8.58
CA LYS A 116 -1.16 0.26 -8.14
C LYS A 116 -1.49 -0.94 -9.01
N LYS A 117 -1.47 -0.74 -10.33
CA LYS A 117 -1.75 -1.78 -11.30
C LYS A 117 -0.74 -2.93 -11.17
N TYR A 118 0.54 -2.62 -11.05
CA TYR A 118 1.60 -3.61 -10.90
C TYR A 118 1.40 -4.49 -9.65
N VAL A 119 1.14 -3.88 -8.49
CA VAL A 119 0.87 -4.62 -7.24
C VAL A 119 -0.40 -5.45 -7.36
N PHE A 120 -1.45 -4.90 -7.97
CA PHE A 120 -2.71 -5.61 -8.18
C PHE A 120 -2.53 -6.85 -9.06
N ASP A 121 -1.89 -6.68 -10.22
CA ASP A 121 -1.66 -7.76 -11.19
C ASP A 121 -0.81 -8.88 -10.54
N ARG A 122 0.26 -8.53 -9.80
CA ARG A 122 1.07 -9.51 -9.07
C ARG A 122 0.31 -10.21 -7.96
N ASN A 123 -0.52 -9.49 -7.20
CA ASN A 123 -1.32 -10.10 -6.16
C ASN A 123 -2.35 -11.10 -6.73
N ALA A 124 -2.94 -10.78 -7.89
CA ALA A 124 -3.84 -11.68 -8.60
C ALA A 124 -3.13 -12.95 -9.08
N GLU A 125 -1.90 -12.82 -9.61
CA GLU A 125 -1.06 -13.97 -9.97
C GLU A 125 -0.75 -14.86 -8.76
N TYR A 126 -0.36 -14.28 -7.62
CA TYR A 126 -0.14 -15.03 -6.38
C TYR A 126 -1.39 -15.82 -5.97
N THR A 127 -2.55 -15.15 -5.93
CA THR A 127 -3.82 -15.79 -5.56
C THR A 127 -4.19 -16.93 -6.52
N LYS A 128 -3.94 -16.76 -7.82
CA LYS A 128 -4.17 -17.80 -8.82
C LYS A 128 -3.28 -19.02 -8.57
N ASN A 129 -2.00 -18.81 -8.29
CA ASN A 129 -1.05 -19.88 -8.04
C ASN A 129 -1.35 -20.63 -6.73
N GLU A 130 -1.86 -19.95 -5.71
CA GLU A 130 -2.32 -20.59 -4.46
C GLU A 130 -3.62 -21.37 -4.63
N ALA A 131 -4.52 -20.90 -5.50
CA ALA A 131 -5.79 -21.56 -5.79
C ALA A 131 -5.64 -22.74 -6.76
N GLN A 132 -4.49 -22.91 -7.42
CA GLN A 132 -4.24 -24.11 -8.22
C GLN A 132 -4.09 -25.32 -7.29
N PRO A 133 -4.82 -26.42 -7.54
CA PRO A 133 -4.58 -27.64 -6.80
C PRO A 133 -3.12 -28.05 -7.02
N PRO A 134 -2.41 -28.52 -5.98
CA PRO A 134 -1.09 -29.11 -6.14
C PRO A 134 -1.08 -30.04 -7.35
N PHE A 135 -0.06 -29.93 -8.22
CA PHE A 135 0.13 -30.74 -9.43
C PHE A 135 -0.04 -32.25 -9.17
N PHE A 136 0.21 -32.68 -7.93
CA PHE A 136 -0.07 -34.04 -7.45
C PHE A 136 -1.53 -34.48 -7.63
N TRP A 137 -2.54 -33.62 -7.43
CA TRP A 137 -3.96 -33.99 -7.55
C TRP A 137 -4.39 -34.24 -8.99
N GLU A 138 -3.85 -33.47 -9.94
CA GLU A 138 -4.05 -33.70 -11.38
C GLU A 138 -3.45 -35.06 -11.79
N SER A 139 -2.27 -35.40 -11.26
CA SER A 139 -1.67 -36.73 -11.47
C SER A 139 -2.51 -37.87 -10.87
N PHE A 140 -3.13 -37.69 -9.70
CA PHE A 140 -4.04 -38.71 -9.15
C PHE A 140 -5.25 -38.96 -10.06
N TRP A 141 -5.83 -37.88 -10.62
CA TRP A 141 -6.98 -37.97 -11.54
C TRP A 141 -6.61 -38.57 -12.91
N GLU A 142 -5.46 -38.18 -13.49
CA GLU A 142 -4.99 -38.70 -14.78
C GLU A 142 -4.52 -40.17 -14.71
N PHE A 143 -3.90 -40.59 -13.60
CA PHE A 143 -3.37 -41.96 -13.45
C PHE A 143 -4.32 -42.92 -12.70
N GLY A 144 -5.51 -42.49 -12.31
CA GLY A 144 -6.52 -43.32 -11.64
C GLY A 144 -6.05 -43.85 -10.27
N LEU A 145 -5.14 -43.14 -9.61
CA LEU A 145 -4.65 -43.50 -8.28
C LEU A 145 -5.67 -43.01 -7.23
N PRO A 146 -6.02 -43.83 -6.23
CA PRO A 146 -6.98 -43.44 -5.20
C PRO A 146 -6.46 -42.24 -4.41
N MET A 147 -7.36 -41.33 -4.02
CA MET A 147 -6.97 -40.16 -3.26
C MET A 147 -6.41 -40.63 -1.90
N PRO A 148 -5.41 -39.95 -1.32
CA PRO A 148 -4.85 -40.35 -0.02
C PRO A 148 -5.88 -40.49 1.11
N GLN A 149 -7.01 -39.79 1.00
CA GLN A 149 -8.16 -39.87 1.92
C GLN A 149 -9.00 -41.14 1.77
N ASP A 150 -8.85 -41.88 0.65
CA ASP A 150 -9.55 -43.14 0.37
C ASP A 150 -8.74 -44.38 0.80
N VAL A 151 -7.48 -44.19 1.26
CA VAL A 151 -6.55 -45.28 1.63
C VAL A 151 -6.55 -45.56 3.14
N VAL A 152 -7.52 -45.03 3.88
CA VAL A 152 -7.68 -45.35 5.30
C VAL A 152 -8.56 -46.60 5.43
N PHE A 153 -7.92 -47.76 5.47
CA PHE A 153 -8.44 -49.00 6.07
C PHE A 153 -7.34 -49.68 6.89
#